data_AF-A0A081R343-F1
#
_entry.id   AF-A0A081R343-F1
#
_cell.length_a   1.000
_cell.length_b   1.000
_cell.length_c   1.000
_cell.angle_alpha   90.00
_cell.angle_beta   90.00
_cell.angle_gamma   90.00
#
_symmetry.space_group_name_H-M   'P 1'
#
loop_
_entity.id
_entity.type
_entity.pdbx_description
1 polymer ?
#
loop_
_entity_poly.entity_id
_entity_poly.type
_entity_poly.pdbx_seq_one_letter_code
_entity_poly.pdbx_strand_id
1 'polypeptide(L)'
;MKKIFKLKILIPFVALLLIINVGITMLVGIMGAVTNNGRNDCGAVETTSSTGDSTVSSADGSIDDFVKKHKEAYILSWKAGGFLPSASITQTMIENGFNFTNPNGTSFWKAHNMGGVKTSSKSNFPVTLATYGEDSVDLTGTKPGANVGDGTGGAYTWFSSYDAGIVGKAEFMAHQTLYKGAINNTNGIASLSAIADGGWATDGTYKSKLTDMYQKLGTKYQWLDKEAIAAHGEKPYEGSSTQDVGSSDSAVSSSAENSGCGESGSSTDGTGTVPSDATAWGYKPEDLPDSLKPFIIDPKSLGMDYAKSTGWYNPGSDEYAGQCVNLTISIGNHLWGHSGSVQGDGKDQAAAWAAIFGNSVKTTPKKGAIFSTQVGGGGYGHTGIVCHVFENGSILFVEQNTPLSGWDQFKTPYTWNYRIWTKSQQQEQVISFAYPDDREAKLSSN
;
A
#
# COMPACT_ATOMS: atom_id res chain seq x y z
N MET A 1 -50.58 26.20 -31.34
CA MET A 1 -51.00 26.16 -29.93
C MET A 1 -50.82 24.74 -29.39
N LYS A 2 -50.06 24.62 -28.27
CA LYS A 2 -50.00 23.57 -27.21
C LYS A 2 -50.83 22.29 -27.41
N LYS A 3 -50.36 21.05 -27.14
CA LYS A 3 -49.74 20.48 -25.91
C LYS A 3 -48.94 19.20 -26.30
N ILE A 4 -47.67 18.99 -25.91
CA ILE A 4 -47.05 18.46 -24.66
C ILE A 4 -47.23 16.94 -24.39
N PHE A 5 -46.08 16.30 -24.07
CA PHE A 5 -45.76 14.96 -23.49
C PHE A 5 -45.28 13.90 -24.53
N LYS A 6 -44.11 13.23 -24.40
CA LYS A 6 -43.20 13.00 -23.27
C LYS A 6 -41.71 13.00 -23.67
N LEU A 7 -40.93 13.62 -22.79
CA LEU A 7 -39.48 13.57 -22.62
C LEU A 7 -39.10 12.31 -21.82
N LYS A 8 -38.08 11.56 -22.25
CA LYS A 8 -37.08 10.81 -21.43
C LYS A 8 -36.17 10.05 -22.39
N ILE A 9 -34.88 9.92 -22.03
CA ILE A 9 -33.74 9.41 -22.81
C ILE A 9 -32.98 10.51 -23.56
N LEU A 10 -32.26 11.38 -22.80
CA LEU A 10 -30.94 11.90 -23.20
C LEU A 10 -30.24 12.66 -22.06
N ILE A 11 -30.07 12.06 -20.87
CA ILE A 11 -29.15 12.58 -19.84
C ILE A 11 -28.56 11.38 -19.12
N PRO A 12 -27.41 10.85 -19.59
CA PRO A 12 -26.27 10.73 -18.68
C PRO A 12 -24.89 10.97 -19.32
N PHE A 13 -24.79 11.55 -20.52
CA PHE A 13 -23.50 11.70 -21.21
C PHE A 13 -22.76 13.03 -20.99
N VAL A 14 -23.35 13.97 -20.26
CA VAL A 14 -22.69 15.27 -19.93
C VAL A 14 -22.18 15.32 -18.48
N ALA A 15 -22.59 14.37 -17.62
CA ALA A 15 -22.08 14.28 -16.24
C ALA A 15 -20.76 13.48 -16.12
N LEU A 16 -20.42 12.67 -17.13
CA LEU A 16 -19.23 11.80 -17.11
C LEU A 16 -17.93 12.52 -17.52
N LEU A 17 -18.03 13.73 -18.07
CA LEU A 17 -16.87 14.53 -18.52
C LEU A 17 -16.44 15.63 -17.55
N LEU A 18 -17.09 15.75 -16.39
CA LEU A 18 -16.80 16.78 -15.37
C LEU A 18 -16.11 16.26 -14.11
N ILE A 19 -15.82 14.96 -14.01
CA ILE A 19 -15.21 14.35 -12.81
C ILE A 19 -13.71 14.04 -13.01
N ILE A 20 -13.19 14.19 -14.23
CA ILE A 20 -11.74 14.14 -14.51
C ILE A 20 -11.23 15.58 -14.65
N ASN A 21 -11.21 16.37 -13.56
CA ASN A 21 -10.42 17.62 -13.46
C ASN A 21 -10.51 18.35 -12.09
N VAL A 22 -10.69 17.65 -10.96
CA VAL A 22 -10.50 18.27 -9.64
C VAL A 22 -9.08 17.97 -9.16
N GLY A 23 -8.13 18.69 -9.74
CA GLY A 23 -6.71 18.55 -9.39
C GLY A 23 -5.78 19.54 -10.07
N ILE A 24 -6.28 20.61 -10.71
CA ILE A 24 -5.48 21.74 -11.15
C ILE A 24 -6.35 22.99 -11.02
N THR A 25 -6.17 23.78 -9.95
CA THR A 25 -6.41 25.24 -9.91
C THR A 25 -6.18 25.73 -8.48
N MET A 26 -4.96 26.18 -8.19
CA MET A 26 -4.66 27.35 -7.34
C MET A 26 -3.15 27.61 -7.43
N LEU A 27 -2.74 28.19 -8.55
CA LEU A 27 -1.49 28.91 -8.67
C LEU A 27 -1.88 30.23 -9.35
N VAL A 28 -1.86 31.31 -8.57
CA VAL A 28 -1.80 32.75 -8.91
C VAL A 28 -2.56 33.53 -7.83
N GLY A 29 -1.83 34.38 -7.08
CA GLY A 29 -2.46 35.44 -6.29
C GLY A 29 -1.74 35.89 -5.02
N ILE A 30 -0.43 36.15 -5.00
CA ILE A 30 0.15 37.08 -4.00
C ILE A 30 1.13 38.03 -4.68
N MET A 31 0.63 39.19 -5.07
CA MET A 31 1.41 40.43 -5.19
C MET A 31 0.54 41.60 -4.69
N GLY A 32 1.14 42.40 -3.79
CA GLY A 32 0.64 43.71 -3.32
C GLY A 32 -0.18 43.62 -2.02
N ALA A 33 0.08 44.37 -0.95
CA ALA A 33 0.97 45.50 -0.76
C ALA A 33 1.26 45.70 0.74
N VAL A 34 2.46 46.17 1.03
CA VAL A 34 2.84 46.78 2.31
C VAL A 34 1.99 48.04 2.53
N THR A 35 1.31 48.15 3.67
CA THR A 35 1.13 49.43 4.38
C THR A 35 1.01 49.20 5.88
N ASN A 36 1.77 50.00 6.62
CA ASN A 36 1.76 50.14 8.08
C ASN A 36 0.40 50.56 8.62
N ASN A 37 0.07 50.07 9.82
CA ASN A 37 -0.29 50.93 10.95
C ASN A 37 -0.21 50.12 12.25
N GLY A 38 0.63 50.57 13.17
CA GLY A 38 0.81 49.95 14.47
C GLY A 38 -0.28 50.34 15.47
N ARG A 39 -0.49 49.49 16.49
CA ARG A 39 -0.52 49.88 17.89
C ARG A 39 -0.53 48.66 18.80
N ASN A 40 0.16 48.82 19.92
CA ASN A 40 0.44 47.87 20.98
C ASN A 40 -0.83 47.46 21.75
N ASP A 41 -0.88 46.24 22.28
CA ASP A 41 -0.92 46.06 23.74
C ASP A 41 -0.69 44.59 24.17
N CYS A 42 0.02 44.46 25.28
CA CYS A 42 0.39 43.22 25.95
C CYS A 42 -0.66 42.83 27.02
N GLY A 43 -0.77 41.53 27.29
CA GLY A 43 -1.03 41.01 28.64
C GLY A 43 -2.30 40.19 28.81
N ALA A 44 -2.16 38.89 29.08
CA ALA A 44 -2.46 38.27 30.37
C ALA A 44 -2.51 36.73 30.23
N VAL A 45 -1.85 36.07 31.16
CA VAL A 45 -1.93 34.63 31.42
C VAL A 45 -3.14 34.39 32.32
N GLU A 46 -4.06 33.51 31.94
CA GLU A 46 -4.95 32.85 32.90
C GLU A 46 -5.05 31.35 32.63
N THR A 47 -4.80 30.61 33.70
CA THR A 47 -4.93 29.16 33.83
C THR A 47 -6.37 28.85 34.22
N THR A 48 -7.12 28.09 33.41
CA THR A 48 -8.23 27.27 33.96
C THR A 48 -8.54 26.07 33.08
N SER A 49 -8.64 24.92 33.75
CA SER A 49 -9.10 23.64 33.24
C SER A 49 -10.60 23.65 32.94
N SER A 50 -11.01 23.10 31.81
CA SER A 50 -12.39 22.61 31.61
C SER A 50 -12.49 21.67 30.41
N THR A 51 -12.94 20.44 30.69
CA THR A 51 -13.64 19.52 29.79
C THR A 51 -14.76 20.23 29.02
N GLY A 52 -14.82 20.08 27.69
CA GLY A 52 -15.97 20.52 26.89
C GLY A 52 -15.69 20.60 25.38
N ASP A 53 -16.42 19.76 24.64
CA ASP A 53 -16.84 19.87 23.23
C ASP A 53 -15.91 20.55 22.20
N SER A 54 -15.37 19.72 21.31
CA SER A 54 -14.59 20.12 20.14
C SER A 54 -15.48 20.72 19.03
N THR A 55 -16.13 21.86 19.29
CA THR A 55 -16.62 22.72 18.21
C THR A 55 -15.45 23.56 17.69
N VAL A 56 -15.01 23.24 16.48
CA VAL A 56 -13.89 23.89 15.79
C VAL A 56 -14.17 25.39 15.60
N SER A 57 -13.47 26.22 16.37
CA SER A 57 -13.33 27.66 16.13
C SER A 57 -12.48 27.87 14.87
N SER A 58 -12.87 28.84 14.05
CA SER A 58 -12.27 29.26 12.77
C SER A 58 -10.87 29.90 12.89
N ALA A 59 -10.03 29.42 13.82
CA ALA A 59 -8.80 30.07 14.25
C ALA A 59 -7.51 29.50 13.62
N ASP A 60 -7.54 28.35 12.93
CA ASP A 60 -6.32 27.72 12.37
C ASP A 60 -6.00 28.24 10.95
N GLY A 61 -6.01 29.56 10.75
CA GLY A 61 -6.07 30.22 9.44
C GLY A 61 -4.92 29.91 8.46
N SER A 62 -3.88 29.18 8.87
CA SER A 62 -2.77 28.74 8.01
C SER A 62 -2.21 27.37 8.43
N ILE A 63 -1.50 26.70 7.51
CA ILE A 63 -0.77 25.44 7.80
C ILE A 63 0.23 25.64 8.94
N ASP A 64 0.86 26.82 9.02
CA ASP A 64 1.85 27.13 10.06
C ASP A 64 1.21 27.20 11.45
N ASP A 65 0.05 27.86 11.57
CA ASP A 65 -0.69 27.93 12.84
C ASP A 65 -1.15 26.54 13.29
N PHE A 66 -1.66 25.74 12.34
CA PHE A 66 -2.05 24.36 12.62
C PHE A 66 -0.85 23.51 13.09
N VAL A 67 0.28 23.56 12.37
CA VAL A 67 1.48 22.78 12.74
C VAL A 67 2.01 23.21 14.11
N LYS A 68 2.01 24.51 14.43
CA LYS A 68 2.44 25.01 15.74
C LYS A 68 1.50 24.57 16.86
N LYS A 69 0.18 24.62 16.62
CA LYS A 69 -0.83 24.16 17.57
C LYS A 69 -0.73 22.67 17.87
N HIS A 70 -0.43 21.86 16.86
CA HIS A 70 -0.33 20.40 16.94
C HIS A 70 1.11 19.88 17.07
N LYS A 71 2.05 20.77 17.44
CA LYS A 71 3.49 20.48 17.55
C LYS A 71 3.79 19.25 18.40
N GLU A 72 3.18 19.17 19.59
CA GLU A 72 3.45 18.07 20.53
C GLU A 72 2.98 16.73 19.97
N ALA A 73 1.87 16.69 19.22
CA ALA A 73 1.41 15.48 18.55
C ALA A 73 2.38 15.05 17.44
N TYR A 74 2.97 15.98 16.70
CA TYR A 74 4.00 15.65 15.71
C TYR A 74 5.28 15.10 16.37
N ILE A 75 5.73 15.70 17.47
CA ILE A 75 6.88 15.18 18.24
C ILE A 75 6.57 13.78 18.79
N LEU A 76 5.37 13.58 19.34
CA LEU A 76 4.92 12.27 19.82
C LEU A 76 4.80 11.25 18.68
N SER A 77 4.38 11.65 17.49
CA SER A 77 4.27 10.77 16.32
C SER A 77 5.62 10.18 15.89
N TRP A 78 6.70 10.96 16.04
CA TRP A 78 8.06 10.47 15.83
C TRP A 78 8.41 9.37 16.82
N LYS A 79 8.08 9.56 18.10
CA LYS A 79 8.28 8.52 19.12
C LYS A 79 7.40 7.28 18.87
N ALA A 80 6.13 7.51 18.57
CA ALA A 80 5.11 6.48 18.51
C ALA A 80 5.24 5.57 17.29
N GLY A 81 5.71 6.11 16.16
CA GLY A 81 5.77 5.37 14.91
C GLY A 81 6.96 5.70 14.02
N GLY A 82 7.94 6.47 14.49
CA GLY A 82 9.17 6.74 13.74
C GLY A 82 8.95 7.46 12.41
N PHE A 83 7.83 8.15 12.21
CA PHE A 83 7.56 8.85 10.96
C PHE A 83 7.88 10.33 11.09
N LEU A 84 8.74 10.82 10.18
CA LEU A 84 9.33 12.15 10.28
C LEU A 84 8.25 13.26 10.18
N PRO A 85 8.19 14.22 11.12
CA PRO A 85 7.15 15.26 11.14
C PRO A 85 6.96 16.03 9.83
N SER A 86 8.05 16.51 9.23
CA SER A 86 8.01 17.26 7.96
C SER A 86 7.50 16.43 6.79
N ALA A 87 7.82 15.12 6.76
CA ALA A 87 7.28 14.17 5.81
C ALA A 87 5.78 13.95 6.05
N SER A 88 5.36 13.85 7.32
CA SER A 88 3.95 13.70 7.67
C SER A 88 3.10 14.88 7.20
N ILE A 89 3.55 16.11 7.47
CA ILE A 89 2.89 17.34 7.03
C ILE A 89 2.80 17.38 5.50
N THR A 90 3.89 17.02 4.81
CA THR A 90 3.93 16.98 3.34
C THR A 90 2.89 16.03 2.77
N GLN A 91 2.82 14.82 3.31
CA GLN A 91 1.84 13.84 2.87
C GLN A 91 0.41 14.30 3.18
N THR A 92 0.14 14.89 4.35
CA THR A 92 -1.18 15.44 4.69
C THR A 92 -1.63 16.49 3.66
N MET A 93 -0.71 17.36 3.21
CA MET A 93 -1.02 18.34 2.16
C MET A 93 -1.45 17.68 0.85
N ILE A 94 -0.83 16.56 0.45
CA ILE A 94 -1.22 15.83 -0.75
C ILE A 94 -2.57 15.11 -0.58
N GLU A 95 -2.81 14.53 0.60
CA GLU A 95 -3.98 13.68 0.85
C GLU A 95 -5.28 14.45 1.09
N ASN A 96 -5.20 15.61 1.75
CA ASN A 96 -6.41 16.35 2.12
C ASN A 96 -6.29 17.88 2.01
N GLY A 97 -5.11 18.40 1.65
CA GLY A 97 -4.88 19.82 1.38
C GLY A 97 -4.95 20.75 2.59
N PHE A 98 -5.04 20.23 3.82
CA PHE A 98 -5.31 21.02 5.03
C PHE A 98 -6.52 21.95 4.87
N ASN A 99 -7.72 21.36 4.75
CA ASN A 99 -8.94 22.07 4.39
C ASN A 99 -9.53 22.95 5.52
N PHE A 100 -8.84 24.05 5.84
CA PHE A 100 -9.22 24.98 6.91
C PHE A 100 -10.50 25.77 6.63
N THR A 101 -10.79 26.07 5.37
CA THR A 101 -11.93 26.93 4.98
C THR A 101 -13.24 26.15 4.87
N ASN A 102 -13.18 24.83 4.77
CA ASN A 102 -14.34 23.96 4.83
C ASN A 102 -13.98 22.67 5.59
N PRO A 103 -14.07 22.65 6.93
CA PRO A 103 -13.73 21.47 7.72
C PRO A 103 -14.66 20.25 7.46
N ASN A 104 -15.77 20.46 6.75
CA ASN A 104 -16.64 19.40 6.25
C ASN A 104 -16.38 19.03 4.78
N GLY A 105 -15.42 19.69 4.12
CA GLY A 105 -15.24 19.71 2.67
C GLY A 105 -14.41 18.56 2.10
N THR A 106 -13.52 17.96 2.89
CA THR A 106 -12.90 16.67 2.56
C THR A 106 -13.21 15.66 3.66
N SER A 107 -13.50 14.42 3.25
CA SER A 107 -13.90 13.36 4.16
C SER A 107 -12.80 13.01 5.18
N PHE A 108 -11.55 12.95 4.74
CA PHE A 108 -10.41 12.69 5.62
C PHE A 108 -10.20 13.79 6.65
N TRP A 109 -10.32 15.06 6.26
CA TRP A 109 -10.21 16.16 7.20
C TRP A 109 -11.31 16.11 8.27
N LYS A 110 -12.56 15.83 7.85
CA LYS A 110 -13.70 15.64 8.75
C LYS A 110 -13.52 14.45 9.71
N ALA A 111 -12.78 13.42 9.28
CA ALA A 111 -12.45 12.26 10.11
C ALA A 111 -11.19 12.45 10.98
N HIS A 112 -10.58 13.64 10.95
CA HIS A 112 -9.26 13.92 11.50
C HIS A 112 -8.18 12.93 11.02
N ASN A 113 -8.38 12.36 9.84
CA ASN A 113 -7.51 11.38 9.24
C ASN A 113 -6.46 12.12 8.39
N MET A 114 -5.25 12.21 8.93
CA MET A 114 -4.20 13.07 8.40
C MET A 114 -3.45 12.49 7.19
N GLY A 115 -3.90 11.36 6.64
CA GLY A 115 -3.21 10.75 5.50
C GLY A 115 -4.01 9.71 4.71
N GLY A 116 -5.30 9.52 4.97
CA GLY A 116 -6.07 8.44 4.35
C GLY A 116 -5.79 7.06 4.97
N VAL A 117 -5.57 7.01 6.28
CA VAL A 117 -5.37 5.76 7.04
C VAL A 117 -6.63 4.90 6.94
N LYS A 118 -6.51 3.72 6.33
CA LYS A 118 -7.61 2.75 6.23
C LYS A 118 -7.90 2.09 7.58
N THR A 119 -9.07 1.50 7.75
CA THR A 119 -9.38 0.69 8.94
C THR A 119 -8.40 -0.48 9.06
N SER A 120 -7.97 -0.76 10.28
CA SER A 120 -7.05 -1.87 10.59
C SER A 120 -7.44 -2.56 11.90
N SER A 121 -6.53 -2.67 12.87
CA SER A 121 -6.79 -3.17 14.22
C SER A 121 -6.50 -2.09 15.25
N LYS A 122 -7.26 -2.06 16.36
CA LYS A 122 -6.96 -1.18 17.50
C LYS A 122 -5.54 -1.39 18.05
N SER A 123 -5.01 -2.61 17.94
CA SER A 123 -3.63 -2.94 18.35
C SER A 123 -2.55 -2.18 17.58
N ASN A 124 -2.87 -1.54 16.45
CA ASN A 124 -1.95 -0.71 15.68
C ASN A 124 -1.83 0.72 16.22
N PHE A 125 -2.57 1.07 17.27
CA PHE A 125 -2.64 2.43 17.82
C PHE A 125 -2.36 2.48 19.34
N PRO A 126 -1.40 1.71 19.89
CA PRO A 126 -1.21 1.61 21.34
C PRO A 126 -0.92 2.96 22.02
N VAL A 127 -0.09 3.81 21.42
CA VAL A 127 0.26 5.15 21.96
C VAL A 127 -0.91 6.10 21.81
N THR A 128 -1.61 6.09 20.68
CA THR A 128 -2.79 6.93 20.45
C THR A 128 -3.89 6.60 21.45
N LEU A 129 -4.22 5.32 21.65
CA LEU A 129 -5.24 4.89 22.63
C LEU A 129 -4.82 5.23 24.06
N ALA A 130 -3.55 5.02 24.43
CA ALA A 130 -3.05 5.36 25.75
C ALA A 130 -3.05 6.87 26.03
N THR A 131 -2.83 7.70 25.01
CA THR A 131 -2.70 9.16 25.15
C THR A 131 -4.05 9.87 25.06
N TYR A 132 -4.93 9.44 24.16
CA TYR A 132 -6.18 10.14 23.82
C TYR A 132 -7.45 9.37 24.22
N GLY A 133 -7.30 8.17 24.77
CA GLY A 133 -8.39 7.34 25.28
C GLY A 133 -8.91 6.30 24.28
N GLU A 134 -9.65 5.32 24.77
CA GLU A 134 -10.14 4.19 23.96
C GLU A 134 -11.06 4.59 22.80
N ASP A 135 -11.79 5.69 22.95
CA ASP A 135 -12.71 6.22 21.94
C ASP A 135 -12.00 7.15 20.93
N SER A 136 -10.67 7.28 21.01
CA SER A 136 -9.90 8.14 20.12
C SER A 136 -9.70 7.58 18.72
N VAL A 137 -9.95 6.28 18.54
CA VAL A 137 -9.84 5.54 17.27
C VAL A 137 -11.12 4.76 17.02
N ASP A 138 -11.80 5.05 15.91
CA ASP A 138 -12.96 4.30 15.45
C ASP A 138 -12.67 3.67 14.08
N LEU A 139 -12.84 2.35 14.02
CA LEU A 139 -12.54 1.51 12.87
C LEU A 139 -13.80 0.98 12.18
N THR A 140 -14.98 1.46 12.58
CA THR A 140 -16.27 0.96 12.07
C THR A 140 -16.61 1.55 10.70
N GLY A 141 -15.95 2.65 10.31
CA GLY A 141 -16.31 3.42 9.12
C GLY A 141 -17.63 4.18 9.24
N THR A 142 -18.31 4.13 10.40
CA THR A 142 -19.64 4.75 10.55
C THR A 142 -19.59 6.22 10.96
N LYS A 143 -18.44 6.69 11.47
CA LYS A 143 -18.25 8.08 11.90
C LYS A 143 -18.18 9.04 10.72
N PRO A 144 -18.54 10.33 10.91
CA PRO A 144 -18.52 11.31 9.83
C PRO A 144 -17.14 11.42 9.15
N GLY A 145 -17.11 11.34 7.82
CA GLY A 145 -15.86 11.39 7.04
C GLY A 145 -15.12 10.05 6.93
N ALA A 146 -15.49 9.03 7.71
CA ALA A 146 -14.88 7.70 7.69
C ALA A 146 -15.47 6.75 6.63
N ASN A 147 -16.70 7.05 6.18
CA ASN A 147 -17.36 6.38 5.06
C ASN A 147 -17.12 7.21 3.80
N VAL A 148 -15.98 7.02 3.14
CA VAL A 148 -15.72 7.75 1.89
C VAL A 148 -16.28 6.92 0.74
N GLY A 149 -17.18 7.52 -0.03
CA GLY A 149 -17.74 6.96 -1.25
C GLY A 149 -16.77 7.05 -2.42
N ASP A 150 -15.49 6.72 -2.23
CA ASP A 150 -14.47 6.72 -3.28
C ASP A 150 -14.61 5.51 -4.24
N GLY A 151 -15.60 4.65 -4.02
CA GLY A 151 -15.87 3.47 -4.84
C GLY A 151 -14.88 2.32 -4.62
N THR A 152 -13.97 2.42 -3.63
CA THR A 152 -12.95 1.39 -3.35
C THR A 152 -13.37 0.39 -2.25
N GLY A 153 -14.55 0.57 -1.64
CA GLY A 153 -15.15 -0.40 -0.71
C GLY A 153 -14.46 -0.51 0.66
N GLY A 154 -13.57 0.42 1.02
CA GLY A 154 -12.87 0.43 2.31
C GLY A 154 -13.36 1.53 3.24
N ALA A 155 -13.57 1.20 4.51
CA ALA A 155 -13.73 2.18 5.56
C ALA A 155 -12.38 2.83 5.91
N TYR A 156 -12.41 4.07 6.35
CA TYR A 156 -11.23 4.79 6.85
C TYR A 156 -11.29 4.91 8.36
N THR A 157 -10.11 4.97 8.99
CA THR A 157 -10.01 5.20 10.42
C THR A 157 -10.49 6.61 10.74
N TRP A 158 -11.34 6.74 11.74
CA TRP A 158 -11.73 8.03 12.31
C TRP A 158 -10.96 8.27 13.60
N PHE A 159 -10.49 9.50 13.80
CA PHE A 159 -9.79 9.92 15.00
C PHE A 159 -10.59 11.01 15.74
N SER A 160 -10.57 10.98 17.07
CA SER A 160 -11.32 11.95 17.89
C SER A 160 -10.81 13.38 17.81
N SER A 161 -9.55 13.57 17.41
CA SER A 161 -8.89 14.86 17.24
C SER A 161 -7.81 14.78 16.18
N TYR A 162 -7.37 15.95 15.67
CA TYR A 162 -6.22 16.03 14.78
C TYR A 162 -4.93 15.50 15.43
N ASP A 163 -4.74 15.71 16.73
CA ASP A 163 -3.60 15.16 17.48
C ASP A 163 -3.59 13.63 17.44
N ALA A 164 -4.73 13.00 17.75
CA ALA A 164 -4.90 11.56 17.64
C ALA A 164 -4.67 11.06 16.21
N GLY A 165 -5.11 11.81 15.19
CA GLY A 165 -4.87 11.51 13.78
C GLY A 165 -3.41 11.62 13.35
N ILE A 166 -2.67 12.59 13.87
CA ILE A 166 -1.22 12.77 13.60
C ILE A 166 -0.43 11.59 14.18
N VAL A 167 -0.67 11.25 15.45
CA VAL A 167 0.02 10.15 16.12
C VAL A 167 -0.40 8.81 15.53
N GLY A 168 -1.71 8.59 15.38
CA GLY A 168 -2.27 7.34 14.88
C GLY A 168 -1.83 7.03 13.45
N LYS A 169 -1.65 8.05 12.61
CA LYS A 169 -1.05 7.88 11.28
C LYS A 169 0.36 7.29 11.36
N ALA A 170 1.23 7.85 12.22
CA ALA A 170 2.59 7.34 12.38
C ALA A 170 2.60 5.91 12.90
N GLU A 171 1.79 5.61 13.92
CA GLU A 171 1.68 4.24 14.45
C GLU A 171 1.17 3.26 13.40
N PHE A 172 0.12 3.62 12.66
CA PHE A 172 -0.38 2.80 11.57
C PHE A 172 0.74 2.43 10.60
N MET A 173 1.53 3.42 10.17
CA MET A 173 2.66 3.18 9.27
C MET A 173 3.71 2.26 9.88
N ALA A 174 4.04 2.45 11.16
CA ALA A 174 5.03 1.65 11.87
C ALA A 174 4.64 0.18 12.04
N HIS A 175 3.33 -0.10 12.02
CA HIS A 175 2.78 -1.45 12.07
C HIS A 175 2.55 -2.08 10.68
N GLN A 176 2.79 -1.34 9.59
CA GLN A 176 2.74 -1.91 8.24
C GLN A 176 4.14 -2.28 7.77
N THR A 177 4.30 -3.52 7.31
CA THR A 177 5.57 -3.98 6.74
C THR A 177 5.97 -3.23 5.48
N LEU A 178 4.98 -2.72 4.72
CA LEU A 178 5.15 -1.95 3.49
C LEU A 178 5.91 -0.63 3.68
N TYR A 179 5.87 -0.03 4.87
CA TYR A 179 6.38 1.33 5.09
C TYR A 179 7.65 1.38 5.95
N LYS A 180 8.29 0.23 6.22
CA LYS A 180 9.50 0.14 7.06
C LYS A 180 10.61 1.09 6.66
N GLY A 181 10.79 1.35 5.35
CA GLY A 181 11.81 2.29 4.86
C GLY A 181 11.57 3.76 5.24
N ALA A 182 10.35 4.10 5.66
CA ALA A 182 9.98 5.42 6.16
C ALA A 182 10.11 5.53 7.70
N ILE A 183 10.19 4.42 8.41
CA ILE A 183 10.23 4.37 9.87
C ILE A 183 11.66 4.60 10.35
N ASN A 184 11.83 5.49 11.34
CA ASN A 184 13.11 5.96 11.86
C ASN A 184 14.03 6.56 10.79
N ASN A 185 13.46 6.99 9.65
CA ASN A 185 14.22 7.59 8.57
C ASN A 185 14.26 9.11 8.75
N THR A 186 15.45 9.65 8.95
CA THR A 186 15.67 11.09 9.22
C THR A 186 15.77 11.92 7.93
N ASN A 187 15.65 11.30 6.76
CA ASN A 187 15.58 11.98 5.46
C ASN A 187 14.13 12.00 4.96
N GLY A 188 13.53 13.19 4.91
CA GLY A 188 12.12 13.33 4.53
C GLY A 188 11.79 12.90 3.09
N ILE A 189 12.66 13.14 2.10
CA ILE A 189 12.44 12.65 0.72
C ILE A 189 12.53 11.13 0.67
N ALA A 190 13.51 10.54 1.37
CA ALA A 190 13.65 9.08 1.43
C ALA A 190 12.45 8.44 2.16
N SER A 191 11.97 9.06 3.23
CA SER A 191 10.77 8.63 3.96
C SER A 191 9.53 8.66 3.07
N LEU A 192 9.33 9.75 2.34
CA LEU A 192 8.21 9.92 1.41
C LEU A 192 8.30 8.99 0.20
N SER A 193 9.52 8.74 -0.29
CA SER A 193 9.76 7.76 -1.36
C SER A 193 9.41 6.36 -0.88
N ALA A 194 9.80 5.99 0.34
CA ALA A 194 9.53 4.67 0.89
C ALA A 194 8.02 4.41 1.10
N ILE A 195 7.23 5.40 1.51
CA ILE A 195 5.76 5.22 1.60
C ILE A 195 5.12 5.08 0.21
N ALA A 196 5.63 5.79 -0.80
CA ALA A 196 5.12 5.70 -2.16
C ALA A 196 5.46 4.34 -2.78
N ASP A 197 6.71 3.89 -2.61
CA ASP A 197 7.19 2.59 -3.04
C ASP A 197 6.48 1.44 -2.29
N GLY A 198 6.07 1.68 -1.04
CA GLY A 198 5.21 0.80 -0.26
C GLY A 198 3.73 0.77 -0.69
N GLY A 199 3.35 1.52 -1.73
CA GLY A 199 2.01 1.49 -2.29
C GLY A 199 0.94 2.21 -1.46
N TRP A 200 1.30 3.31 -0.78
CA TRP A 200 0.32 4.13 -0.04
C TRP A 200 -0.86 4.59 -0.93
N ALA A 201 -0.58 4.96 -2.17
CA ALA A 201 -1.57 5.34 -3.17
C ALA A 201 -1.34 4.60 -4.48
N THR A 202 -2.42 4.37 -5.25
CA THR A 202 -2.37 3.73 -6.58
C THR A 202 -1.98 4.69 -7.71
N ASP A 203 -1.80 5.98 -7.41
CA ASP A 203 -1.42 7.01 -8.38
C ASP A 203 0.06 6.89 -8.75
N GLY A 204 0.35 6.56 -10.01
CA GLY A 204 1.72 6.43 -10.52
C GLY A 204 2.58 7.71 -10.44
N THR A 205 1.96 8.87 -10.19
CA THR A 205 2.67 10.15 -9.99
C THR A 205 2.85 10.52 -8.51
N TYR A 206 2.38 9.68 -7.58
CA TYR A 206 2.34 9.99 -6.15
C TYR A 206 3.72 10.28 -5.56
N LYS A 207 4.72 9.46 -5.90
CA LYS A 207 6.11 9.65 -5.44
C LYS A 207 6.68 11.01 -5.86
N SER A 208 6.45 11.40 -7.12
CA SER A 208 6.90 12.71 -7.65
C SER A 208 6.16 13.85 -6.96
N LYS A 209 4.83 13.73 -6.77
CA LYS A 209 4.02 14.73 -6.05
C LYS A 209 4.51 14.93 -4.61
N LEU A 210 4.82 13.85 -3.89
CA LEU A 210 5.36 13.93 -2.54
C LEU A 210 6.73 14.59 -2.51
N THR A 211 7.64 14.21 -3.43
CA THR A 211 8.98 14.78 -3.51
C THR A 211 8.94 16.29 -3.82
N ASP A 212 8.13 16.69 -4.80
CA ASP A 212 7.94 18.10 -5.17
C ASP A 212 7.31 18.90 -4.03
N MET A 213 6.31 18.33 -3.35
CA MET A 213 5.65 18.98 -2.22
C MET A 213 6.58 19.09 -1.01
N TYR A 214 7.44 18.10 -0.78
CA TYR A 214 8.44 18.17 0.28
C TYR A 214 9.39 19.34 0.07
N GLN A 215 9.87 19.53 -1.17
CA GLN A 215 10.74 20.66 -1.51
C GLN A 215 10.03 22.01 -1.31
N LYS A 216 8.75 22.12 -1.69
CA LYS A 216 7.97 23.37 -1.62
C LYS A 216 7.46 23.72 -0.20
N LEU A 217 7.11 22.70 0.58
CA LEU A 217 6.42 22.83 1.86
C LEU A 217 7.17 22.13 2.99
N GLY A 218 7.49 20.83 2.83
CA GLY A 218 8.09 20.01 3.88
C GLY A 218 9.38 20.58 4.47
N THR A 219 10.26 21.13 3.62
CA THR A 219 11.52 21.78 4.05
C THR A 219 11.33 22.88 5.09
N LYS A 220 10.19 23.58 5.08
CA LYS A 220 9.87 24.64 6.05
C LYS A 220 9.65 24.09 7.46
N TYR A 221 9.33 22.82 7.60
CA TYR A 221 9.00 22.16 8.87
C TYR A 221 10.12 21.25 9.38
N GLN A 222 11.32 21.28 8.78
CA GLN A 222 12.48 20.52 9.27
C GLN A 222 12.94 20.94 10.67
N TRP A 223 12.53 22.10 11.16
CA TRP A 223 12.75 22.48 12.56
C TRP A 223 12.05 21.52 13.51
N LEU A 224 10.87 21.01 13.15
CA LEU A 224 10.09 20.08 13.94
C LEU A 224 10.73 18.68 13.96
N ASP A 225 11.34 18.27 12.84
CA ASP A 225 12.15 17.05 12.76
C ASP A 225 13.31 17.11 13.74
N LYS A 226 14.04 18.24 13.77
CA LYS A 226 15.16 18.45 14.68
C LYS A 226 14.72 18.39 16.14
N GLU A 227 13.58 19.00 16.46
CA GLU A 227 13.03 18.96 17.82
C GLU A 227 12.59 17.55 18.23
N ALA A 228 11.91 16.83 17.34
CA ALA A 228 11.48 15.46 17.60
C ALA A 228 12.69 14.51 17.80
N ILE A 229 13.72 14.63 16.95
CA ILE A 229 14.96 13.87 17.07
C ILE A 229 15.73 14.27 18.33
N ALA A 230 15.74 15.55 18.71
CA ALA A 230 16.36 15.97 19.97
C ALA A 230 15.62 15.41 21.20
N ALA A 231 14.30 15.29 21.14
CA ALA A 231 13.49 14.77 22.23
C ALA A 231 13.56 13.24 22.39
N HIS A 232 13.71 12.49 21.29
CA HIS A 232 13.52 11.04 21.29
C HIS A 232 14.64 10.23 20.62
N GLY A 233 15.63 10.89 20.00
CA GLY A 233 16.70 10.25 19.24
C GLY A 233 16.36 10.02 17.76
N GLU A 234 17.32 9.50 17.00
CA GLU A 234 17.18 9.25 15.56
C GLU A 234 16.37 7.99 15.23
N LYS A 235 16.21 7.07 16.20
CA LYS A 235 15.48 5.81 16.02
C LYS A 235 14.61 5.51 17.24
N PRO A 236 13.62 6.37 17.55
CA PRO A 236 12.86 6.24 18.79
C PRO A 236 11.84 5.10 18.76
N TYR A 237 11.41 4.67 17.57
CA TYR A 237 10.46 3.58 17.44
C TYR A 237 11.21 2.25 17.50
N GLU A 238 11.12 1.61 18.66
CA GLU A 238 11.53 0.24 18.88
C GLU A 238 10.34 -0.65 18.55
N GLY A 239 10.28 -1.15 17.30
CA GLY A 239 9.28 -2.16 16.94
C GLY A 239 9.34 -3.33 17.93
N SER A 240 8.20 -3.92 18.29
CA SER A 240 8.15 -5.02 19.27
C SER A 240 9.17 -6.10 18.91
N SER A 241 10.26 -6.13 19.65
CA SER A 241 11.39 -7.03 19.49
C SER A 241 11.06 -8.30 20.27
N THR A 242 10.57 -9.32 19.57
CA THR A 242 10.87 -10.68 20.00
C THR A 242 12.38 -10.83 19.93
N GLN A 243 13.00 -10.95 21.10
CA GLN A 243 14.44 -11.13 21.28
C GLN A 243 14.97 -12.24 20.38
N ASP A 244 16.03 -11.93 19.63
CA ASP A 244 16.98 -12.95 19.20
C ASP A 244 18.35 -12.62 19.78
N VAL A 245 18.88 -13.63 20.45
CA VAL A 245 20.09 -13.61 21.26
C VAL A 245 21.30 -13.61 20.31
N GLY A 246 22.27 -12.76 20.60
CA GLY A 246 23.34 -12.41 19.68
C GLY A 246 24.25 -13.56 19.24
N SER A 247 24.96 -13.32 18.14
CA SER A 247 26.27 -13.92 17.93
C SER A 247 27.12 -13.02 17.04
N SER A 248 28.37 -12.88 17.45
CA SER A 248 29.35 -11.88 17.06
C SER A 248 29.95 -12.11 15.68
N ASP A 249 30.46 -11.02 15.12
CA ASP A 249 31.23 -10.88 13.87
C ASP A 249 32.27 -11.98 13.62
N SER A 250 32.42 -12.37 12.35
CA SER A 250 33.73 -12.65 11.73
C SER A 250 33.67 -12.59 10.21
N ALA A 251 34.29 -11.52 9.69
CA ALA A 251 35.11 -11.41 8.47
C ALA A 251 34.71 -12.15 7.17
N VAL A 252 34.46 -11.30 6.17
CA VAL A 252 34.38 -11.55 4.73
C VAL A 252 35.65 -12.22 4.19
N SER A 253 35.51 -13.20 3.30
CA SER A 253 36.47 -13.43 2.22
C SER A 253 35.76 -13.89 0.95
N SER A 254 35.97 -13.10 -0.09
CA SER A 254 35.55 -13.30 -1.47
C SER A 254 36.28 -14.45 -2.16
N SER A 255 35.55 -15.24 -2.95
CA SER A 255 36.09 -15.85 -4.17
C SER A 255 34.95 -16.10 -5.15
N ALA A 256 34.97 -15.34 -6.24
CA ALA A 256 34.13 -15.56 -7.40
C ALA A 256 34.50 -16.90 -8.07
N GLU A 257 33.49 -17.73 -8.29
CA GLU A 257 33.55 -18.78 -9.32
C GLU A 257 32.36 -18.61 -10.25
N ASN A 258 32.71 -18.35 -11.50
CA ASN A 258 31.83 -18.32 -12.66
C ASN A 258 31.53 -19.76 -13.09
N SER A 259 30.27 -20.19 -13.02
CA SER A 259 29.83 -21.42 -13.68
C SER A 259 28.32 -21.45 -13.93
N GLY A 260 27.96 -21.35 -15.21
CA GLY A 260 26.84 -22.09 -15.81
C GLY A 260 25.43 -21.52 -15.65
N CYS A 261 24.70 -21.44 -16.77
CA CYS A 261 23.25 -21.25 -16.79
C CYS A 261 22.58 -22.34 -15.95
N GLY A 262 22.18 -22.03 -14.72
CA GLY A 262 21.51 -22.95 -13.81
C GLY A 262 20.04 -23.10 -14.17
N GLU A 263 19.59 -24.35 -14.32
CA GLU A 263 18.19 -24.76 -14.35
C GLU A 263 17.39 -24.07 -13.23
N SER A 264 16.37 -23.31 -13.60
CA SER A 264 15.38 -22.79 -12.66
C SER A 264 14.50 -23.95 -12.17
N GLY A 265 14.33 -24.09 -10.85
CA GLY A 265 13.26 -24.90 -10.28
C GLY A 265 13.61 -26.21 -9.57
N SER A 266 14.85 -26.46 -9.12
CA SER A 266 15.19 -27.69 -8.37
C SER A 266 14.94 -27.63 -6.86
N SER A 267 14.64 -26.47 -6.29
CA SER A 267 14.49 -26.30 -4.83
C SER A 267 13.20 -26.95 -4.30
N THR A 268 13.32 -27.62 -3.14
CA THR A 268 12.22 -28.30 -2.42
C THR A 268 11.56 -27.34 -1.43
N ASP A 269 10.23 -27.33 -1.34
CA ASP A 269 9.51 -26.48 -0.37
C ASP A 269 9.94 -26.71 1.08
N GLY A 270 9.80 -25.67 1.89
CA GLY A 270 10.23 -25.65 3.29
C GLY A 270 11.74 -25.53 3.46
N THR A 271 12.48 -25.32 2.37
CA THR A 271 13.94 -25.13 2.39
C THR A 271 14.31 -23.76 1.86
N GLY A 272 15.54 -23.34 2.16
CA GLY A 272 16.07 -22.06 1.72
C GLY A 272 15.53 -20.88 2.52
N THR A 273 16.38 -19.88 2.70
CA THR A 273 16.03 -18.60 3.31
C THR A 273 15.66 -17.60 2.22
N VAL A 274 14.74 -16.67 2.51
CA VAL A 274 14.49 -15.52 1.63
C VAL A 274 15.81 -14.77 1.44
N PRO A 275 16.33 -14.62 0.20
CA PRO A 275 17.60 -13.95 -0.02
C PRO A 275 17.60 -12.50 0.49
N SER A 276 18.70 -12.06 1.09
CA SER A 276 18.80 -10.72 1.69
C SER A 276 18.78 -9.58 0.66
N ASP A 277 19.09 -9.86 -0.60
CA ASP A 277 18.99 -8.95 -1.73
C ASP A 277 17.58 -8.88 -2.34
N ALA A 278 16.68 -9.79 -1.95
CA ALA A 278 15.28 -9.80 -2.34
C ALA A 278 14.42 -8.78 -1.54
N THR A 279 14.74 -7.49 -1.67
CA THR A 279 14.15 -6.39 -0.86
C THR A 279 13.05 -5.56 -1.54
N ALA A 280 12.85 -5.71 -2.85
CA ALA A 280 11.87 -4.91 -3.59
C ALA A 280 10.44 -5.44 -3.42
N TRP A 281 9.44 -4.60 -3.69
CA TRP A 281 8.02 -5.00 -3.65
C TRP A 281 7.71 -6.16 -4.59
N GLY A 282 8.35 -6.18 -5.76
CA GLY A 282 8.27 -7.23 -6.76
C GLY A 282 9.29 -7.05 -7.87
N TYR A 283 9.40 -8.05 -8.73
CA TYR A 283 10.45 -8.14 -9.74
C TYR A 283 9.87 -8.48 -11.10
N LYS A 284 10.21 -7.69 -12.12
CA LYS A 284 10.06 -8.13 -13.51
C LYS A 284 11.10 -9.21 -13.81
N PRO A 285 10.90 -10.07 -14.82
CA PRO A 285 11.83 -11.17 -15.09
C PRO A 285 13.27 -10.71 -15.35
N GLU A 286 13.45 -9.56 -16.00
CA GLU A 286 14.76 -8.96 -16.26
C GLU A 286 15.45 -8.36 -15.02
N ASP A 287 14.67 -8.01 -14.00
CA ASP A 287 15.14 -7.35 -12.77
C ASP A 287 15.21 -8.32 -11.57
N LEU A 288 14.94 -9.62 -11.81
CA LEU A 288 14.94 -10.64 -10.76
C LEU A 288 16.37 -10.94 -10.27
N PRO A 289 16.66 -10.80 -8.96
CA PRO A 289 17.94 -11.16 -8.37
C PRO A 289 18.35 -12.59 -8.71
N ASP A 290 19.64 -12.80 -9.02
CA ASP A 290 20.17 -14.13 -9.32
C ASP A 290 19.93 -15.13 -8.19
N SER A 291 19.94 -14.64 -6.94
CA SER A 291 19.66 -15.43 -5.74
C SER A 291 18.25 -16.03 -5.69
N LEU A 292 17.28 -15.45 -6.42
CA LEU A 292 15.90 -15.95 -6.50
C LEU A 292 15.66 -16.93 -7.65
N LYS A 293 16.51 -16.94 -8.68
CA LYS A 293 16.34 -17.78 -9.87
C LYS A 293 16.21 -19.29 -9.57
N PRO A 294 16.91 -19.87 -8.58
CA PRO A 294 16.73 -21.29 -8.23
C PRO A 294 15.34 -21.65 -7.68
N PHE A 295 14.56 -20.66 -7.24
CA PHE A 295 13.28 -20.85 -6.56
C PHE A 295 12.06 -20.53 -7.45
N ILE A 296 12.26 -19.87 -8.60
CA ILE A 296 11.12 -19.51 -9.46
C ILE A 296 10.59 -20.70 -10.25
N ILE A 297 9.30 -20.62 -10.59
CA ILE A 297 8.74 -21.30 -11.76
C ILE A 297 8.80 -20.26 -12.87
N ASP A 298 9.68 -20.45 -13.86
CA ASP A 298 9.82 -19.53 -14.98
C ASP A 298 8.78 -19.87 -16.07
N PRO A 299 7.80 -19.01 -16.37
CA PRO A 299 6.86 -19.27 -17.46
C PRO A 299 7.55 -19.57 -18.80
N LYS A 300 8.78 -19.08 -19.04
CA LYS A 300 9.56 -19.44 -20.24
C LYS A 300 9.91 -20.92 -20.31
N SER A 301 10.19 -21.59 -19.19
CA SER A 301 10.47 -23.04 -19.17
C SER A 301 9.21 -23.88 -19.46
N LEU A 302 8.04 -23.24 -19.37
CA LEU A 302 6.73 -23.79 -19.75
C LEU A 302 6.36 -23.46 -21.21
N GLY A 303 7.24 -22.77 -21.94
CA GLY A 303 7.01 -22.37 -23.33
C GLY A 303 6.17 -21.10 -23.48
N MET A 304 6.06 -20.29 -22.43
CA MET A 304 5.35 -19.00 -22.46
C MET A 304 6.33 -17.86 -22.77
N ASP A 305 6.02 -17.06 -23.78
CA ASP A 305 6.81 -15.87 -24.11
C ASP A 305 6.38 -14.65 -23.28
N TYR A 306 7.34 -13.81 -22.90
CA TYR A 306 7.05 -12.54 -22.24
C TYR A 306 6.59 -11.49 -23.26
N ALA A 307 5.50 -10.79 -22.93
CA ALA A 307 4.83 -9.77 -23.76
C ALA A 307 4.38 -10.27 -25.14
N LYS A 308 4.14 -11.58 -25.28
CA LYS A 308 3.62 -12.22 -26.50
C LYS A 308 2.66 -13.34 -26.13
N SER A 309 1.68 -13.60 -26.99
CA SER A 309 0.66 -14.63 -26.74
C SER A 309 1.15 -16.07 -26.85
N THR A 310 2.39 -16.33 -27.29
CA THR A 310 2.94 -17.69 -27.43
C THR A 310 2.90 -18.44 -26.11
N GLY A 311 2.27 -19.61 -26.09
CA GLY A 311 2.16 -20.46 -24.90
C GLY A 311 1.11 -20.01 -23.88
N TRP A 312 0.45 -18.87 -24.07
CA TRP A 312 -0.60 -18.39 -23.19
C TRP A 312 -1.98 -18.91 -23.59
N TYR A 313 -2.88 -18.97 -22.62
CA TYR A 313 -4.31 -19.07 -22.91
C TYR A 313 -4.79 -17.79 -23.61
N ASN A 314 -5.49 -17.91 -24.73
CA ASN A 314 -6.07 -16.78 -25.45
C ASN A 314 -7.50 -16.48 -24.94
N PRO A 315 -7.73 -15.35 -24.24
CA PRO A 315 -9.04 -15.01 -23.71
C PRO A 315 -9.89 -14.18 -24.68
N GLY A 316 -9.40 -13.92 -25.90
CA GLY A 316 -10.12 -13.19 -26.95
C GLY A 316 -9.98 -11.66 -26.91
N SER A 317 -9.31 -11.09 -25.90
CA SER A 317 -8.94 -9.67 -25.88
C SER A 317 -7.63 -9.44 -25.11
N ASP A 318 -6.90 -8.37 -25.47
CA ASP A 318 -5.66 -7.99 -24.78
C ASP A 318 -5.94 -7.55 -23.33
N GLU A 319 -7.08 -6.91 -23.08
CA GLU A 319 -7.50 -6.54 -21.72
C GLU A 319 -7.60 -7.77 -20.82
N TYR A 320 -8.28 -8.82 -21.26
CA TYR A 320 -8.37 -10.06 -20.48
C TYR A 320 -7.05 -10.82 -20.45
N ALA A 321 -6.23 -10.72 -21.49
CA ALA A 321 -4.92 -11.35 -21.54
C ALA A 321 -3.92 -10.76 -20.54
N GLY A 322 -4.12 -9.50 -20.13
CA GLY A 322 -3.31 -8.86 -19.10
C GLY A 322 -3.84 -9.00 -17.68
N GLN A 323 -4.89 -9.81 -17.44
CA GLN A 323 -5.46 -10.03 -16.10
C GLN A 323 -4.74 -11.15 -15.33
N CYS A 324 -4.83 -11.10 -13.99
CA CYS A 324 -4.26 -12.13 -13.09
C CYS A 324 -4.78 -13.55 -13.38
N VAL A 325 -6.07 -13.65 -13.72
CA VAL A 325 -6.74 -14.90 -14.09
C VAL A 325 -6.12 -15.52 -15.34
N ASN A 326 -5.77 -14.73 -16.35
CA ASN A 326 -5.20 -15.27 -17.59
C ASN A 326 -3.82 -15.92 -17.38
N LEU A 327 -2.96 -15.31 -16.58
CA LEU A 327 -1.69 -15.93 -16.19
C LEU A 327 -1.93 -17.23 -15.43
N THR A 328 -2.82 -17.20 -14.43
CA THR A 328 -3.13 -18.37 -13.61
C THR A 328 -3.63 -19.54 -14.46
N ILE A 329 -4.54 -19.28 -15.40
CA ILE A 329 -5.03 -20.29 -16.34
C ILE A 329 -3.89 -20.80 -17.22
N SER A 330 -3.07 -19.90 -17.76
CA SER A 330 -1.98 -20.27 -18.67
C SER A 330 -0.96 -21.19 -18.00
N ILE A 331 -0.43 -20.78 -16.85
CA ILE A 331 0.53 -21.59 -16.10
C ILE A 331 -0.13 -22.84 -15.53
N GLY A 332 -1.35 -22.73 -14.97
CA GLY A 332 -2.08 -23.88 -14.43
C GLY A 332 -2.33 -24.96 -15.49
N ASN A 333 -2.65 -24.58 -16.72
CA ASN A 333 -2.79 -25.50 -17.85
C ASN A 333 -1.50 -26.29 -18.11
N HIS A 334 -0.35 -25.60 -18.15
CA HIS A 334 0.96 -26.23 -18.33
C HIS A 334 1.34 -27.15 -17.18
N LEU A 335 1.23 -26.66 -15.94
CA LEU A 335 1.63 -27.41 -14.74
C LEU A 335 0.80 -28.67 -14.52
N TRP A 336 -0.51 -28.59 -14.79
CA TRP A 336 -1.47 -29.62 -14.38
C TRP A 336 -2.11 -30.39 -15.54
N GLY A 337 -1.68 -30.12 -16.78
CA GLY A 337 -2.17 -30.79 -17.98
C GLY A 337 -3.65 -30.55 -18.24
N HIS A 338 -4.12 -29.33 -17.96
CA HIS A 338 -5.48 -28.88 -18.29
C HIS A 338 -5.47 -28.06 -19.58
N SER A 339 -6.63 -27.88 -20.19
CA SER A 339 -6.79 -27.06 -21.39
C SER A 339 -8.12 -26.31 -21.33
N GLY A 340 -8.09 -25.04 -21.72
CA GLY A 340 -9.28 -24.20 -21.75
C GLY A 340 -9.28 -23.16 -20.64
N SER A 341 -10.47 -22.63 -20.36
CA SER A 341 -10.68 -21.54 -19.40
C SER A 341 -11.19 -22.08 -18.08
N VAL A 342 -10.92 -21.32 -17.01
CA VAL A 342 -11.48 -21.51 -15.68
C VAL A 342 -12.26 -20.26 -15.31
N GLN A 343 -13.54 -20.42 -14.98
CA GLN A 343 -14.43 -19.28 -14.71
C GLN A 343 -14.19 -18.68 -13.32
N GLY A 344 -14.57 -17.41 -13.17
CA GLY A 344 -14.52 -16.67 -11.92
C GLY A 344 -13.41 -15.62 -11.88
N ASP A 345 -13.46 -14.78 -10.85
CA ASP A 345 -12.48 -13.74 -10.61
C ASP A 345 -11.21 -14.32 -9.95
N GLY A 346 -10.25 -13.46 -9.60
CA GLY A 346 -9.01 -13.89 -8.94
C GLY A 346 -9.26 -14.64 -7.62
N LYS A 347 -10.24 -14.20 -6.83
CA LYS A 347 -10.65 -14.87 -5.58
C LYS A 347 -11.23 -16.27 -5.76
N ASP A 348 -11.73 -16.58 -6.96
CA ASP A 348 -12.45 -17.83 -7.26
C ASP A 348 -11.54 -18.92 -7.84
N GLN A 349 -10.35 -18.56 -8.34
CA GLN A 349 -9.49 -19.48 -9.09
C GLN A 349 -9.08 -20.72 -8.29
N ALA A 350 -8.66 -20.59 -7.04
CA ALA A 350 -8.30 -21.75 -6.23
C ALA A 350 -9.48 -22.72 -6.08
N ALA A 351 -10.69 -22.23 -5.82
CA ALA A 351 -11.87 -23.08 -5.71
C ALA A 351 -12.22 -23.77 -7.05
N ALA A 352 -12.14 -23.02 -8.15
CA ALA A 352 -12.43 -23.56 -9.48
C ALA A 352 -11.40 -24.62 -9.91
N TRP A 353 -10.12 -24.42 -9.60
CA TRP A 353 -9.07 -25.40 -9.87
C TRP A 353 -9.13 -26.61 -8.94
N ALA A 354 -9.47 -26.43 -7.66
CA ALA A 354 -9.70 -27.56 -6.74
C ALA A 354 -10.82 -28.48 -7.27
N ALA A 355 -11.89 -27.90 -7.82
CA ALA A 355 -12.95 -28.68 -8.46
C ALA A 355 -12.44 -29.49 -9.67
N ILE A 356 -11.54 -28.93 -10.49
CA ILE A 356 -10.89 -29.65 -11.60
C ILE A 356 -10.03 -30.81 -11.07
N PHE A 357 -9.36 -30.63 -9.94
CA PHE A 357 -8.58 -31.68 -9.28
C PHE A 357 -9.45 -32.71 -8.54
N GLY A 358 -10.77 -32.49 -8.44
CA GLY A 358 -11.67 -33.36 -7.68
C GLY A 358 -11.47 -33.27 -6.16
N ASN A 359 -10.92 -32.16 -5.66
CA ASN A 359 -10.68 -31.95 -4.23
C ASN A 359 -11.16 -30.57 -3.75
N SER A 360 -10.82 -30.22 -2.52
CA SER A 360 -11.19 -28.94 -1.89
C SER A 360 -9.99 -28.01 -1.79
N VAL A 361 -10.26 -26.72 -1.67
CA VAL A 361 -9.22 -25.71 -1.38
C VAL A 361 -8.47 -26.05 -0.09
N LYS A 362 -7.20 -25.68 -0.07
CA LYS A 362 -6.24 -25.98 0.99
C LYS A 362 -5.72 -24.68 1.60
N THR A 363 -5.20 -24.77 2.82
CA THR A 363 -4.62 -23.64 3.56
C THR A 363 -3.10 -23.65 3.58
N THR A 364 -2.48 -24.73 3.10
CA THR A 364 -1.02 -24.90 3.10
C THR A 364 -0.48 -24.60 1.71
N PRO A 365 0.44 -23.64 1.55
CA PRO A 365 1.07 -23.37 0.27
C PRO A 365 1.96 -24.54 -0.14
N LYS A 366 2.10 -24.71 -1.46
CA LYS A 366 3.01 -25.68 -2.07
C LYS A 366 3.45 -25.13 -3.43
N LYS A 367 4.65 -25.42 -3.87
CA LYS A 367 5.14 -25.15 -5.22
C LYS A 367 4.18 -25.69 -6.28
N GLY A 368 3.86 -24.86 -7.25
CA GLY A 368 2.88 -25.10 -8.30
C GLY A 368 1.43 -24.89 -7.87
N ALA A 369 1.15 -24.62 -6.59
CA ALA A 369 -0.19 -24.34 -6.12
C ALA A 369 -0.74 -23.07 -6.77
N ILE A 370 -2.00 -23.13 -7.16
CA ILE A 370 -2.78 -21.97 -7.57
C ILE A 370 -3.28 -21.32 -6.30
N PHE A 371 -3.01 -20.03 -6.11
CA PHE A 371 -3.50 -19.30 -4.95
C PHE A 371 -4.58 -18.30 -5.34
N SER A 372 -5.50 -18.04 -4.42
CA SER A 372 -6.50 -16.97 -4.52
C SER A 372 -6.52 -16.14 -3.25
N THR A 373 -6.49 -14.82 -3.38
CA THR A 373 -6.74 -13.89 -2.26
C THR A 373 -8.21 -13.50 -2.25
N GLN A 374 -8.80 -13.46 -1.05
CA GLN A 374 -10.19 -13.00 -0.89
C GLN A 374 -10.28 -11.49 -0.71
N VAL A 375 -9.15 -10.84 -0.43
CA VAL A 375 -9.01 -9.38 -0.28
C VAL A 375 -8.18 -8.83 -1.45
N GLY A 376 -8.46 -7.59 -1.84
CA GLY A 376 -7.73 -6.88 -2.90
C GLY A 376 -8.42 -6.88 -4.27
N GLY A 377 -7.75 -6.28 -5.26
CA GLY A 377 -8.22 -6.25 -6.65
C GLY A 377 -9.60 -5.60 -6.84
N GLY A 378 -9.98 -4.60 -6.03
CA GLY A 378 -11.30 -3.97 -6.14
C GLY A 378 -12.49 -4.88 -5.80
N GLY A 379 -12.27 -5.97 -5.05
CA GLY A 379 -13.29 -6.96 -4.71
C GLY A 379 -13.33 -8.19 -5.63
N TYR A 380 -12.51 -8.18 -6.69
CA TYR A 380 -12.27 -9.34 -7.56
C TYR A 380 -11.21 -10.30 -6.99
N GLY A 381 -10.51 -9.89 -5.92
CA GLY A 381 -9.38 -10.62 -5.35
C GLY A 381 -8.18 -10.66 -6.30
N HIS A 382 -7.26 -11.58 -6.04
CA HIS A 382 -6.07 -11.78 -6.85
C HIS A 382 -5.67 -13.24 -6.89
N THR A 383 -4.87 -13.64 -7.89
CA THR A 383 -4.49 -15.03 -8.12
C THR A 383 -3.13 -15.11 -8.79
N GLY A 384 -2.47 -16.25 -8.61
CA GLY A 384 -1.21 -16.57 -9.26
C GLY A 384 -0.76 -17.97 -8.89
N ILE A 385 0.53 -18.24 -9.11
CA ILE A 385 1.12 -19.56 -8.88
C ILE A 385 2.26 -19.45 -7.87
N VAL A 386 2.22 -20.27 -6.83
CA VAL A 386 3.31 -20.38 -5.87
C VAL A 386 4.52 -21.02 -6.56
N CYS A 387 5.64 -20.32 -6.57
CA CYS A 387 6.90 -20.82 -7.11
C CYS A 387 7.67 -21.65 -6.08
N HIS A 388 7.69 -21.22 -4.82
CA HIS A 388 8.44 -21.86 -3.75
C HIS A 388 7.94 -21.43 -2.36
N VAL A 389 8.02 -22.32 -1.39
CA VAL A 389 7.80 -22.04 0.04
C VAL A 389 9.14 -22.07 0.78
N PHE A 390 9.57 -20.94 1.33
CA PHE A 390 10.81 -20.85 2.12
C PHE A 390 10.65 -21.46 3.51
N GLU A 391 11.77 -21.74 4.19
CA GLU A 391 11.80 -22.33 5.54
C GLU A 391 10.97 -21.54 6.57
N ASN A 392 10.99 -20.20 6.48
CA ASN A 392 10.20 -19.33 7.37
C ASN A 392 8.70 -19.25 7.02
N GLY A 393 8.23 -20.04 6.04
CA GLY A 393 6.85 -20.05 5.56
C GLY A 393 6.47 -18.90 4.63
N SER A 394 7.42 -18.06 4.23
CA SER A 394 7.20 -17.08 3.15
C SER A 394 7.03 -17.81 1.81
N ILE A 395 6.23 -17.24 0.92
CA ILE A 395 6.01 -17.79 -0.42
C ILE A 395 6.60 -16.84 -1.46
N LEU A 396 7.36 -17.39 -2.41
CA LEU A 396 7.66 -16.76 -3.69
C LEU A 396 6.59 -17.19 -4.69
N PHE A 397 6.05 -16.26 -5.46
CA PHE A 397 5.02 -16.57 -6.44
C PHE A 397 5.14 -15.69 -7.68
N VAL A 398 4.51 -16.16 -8.76
CA VAL A 398 4.40 -15.47 -10.05
C VAL A 398 2.96 -15.04 -10.27
N GLU A 399 2.77 -13.78 -10.67
CA GLU A 399 1.46 -13.14 -10.83
C GLU A 399 1.46 -12.17 -12.02
N GLN A 400 0.26 -11.70 -12.41
CA GLN A 400 0.05 -10.70 -13.46
C GLN A 400 -1.04 -9.70 -13.01
N ASN A 401 -1.05 -8.51 -13.61
CA ASN A 401 -2.00 -7.42 -13.37
C ASN A 401 -1.70 -6.65 -12.08
N THR A 402 -0.48 -6.16 -12.05
CA THR A 402 0.13 -5.36 -11.00
C THR A 402 0.74 -4.10 -11.62
N PRO A 403 1.35 -3.19 -10.82
CA PRO A 403 2.15 -2.11 -11.39
C PRO A 403 3.33 -2.58 -12.27
N LEU A 404 3.78 -3.83 -12.13
CA LEU A 404 4.97 -4.38 -12.81
C LEU A 404 4.64 -5.27 -14.01
N SER A 405 3.39 -5.71 -14.18
CA SER A 405 2.97 -6.57 -15.29
C SER A 405 1.45 -6.52 -15.51
N GLY A 406 0.98 -6.82 -16.72
CA GLY A 406 -0.44 -6.92 -17.06
C GLY A 406 -1.07 -5.61 -17.58
N TRP A 407 -2.39 -5.54 -17.54
CA TRP A 407 -3.16 -4.53 -18.30
C TRP A 407 -3.47 -3.25 -17.51
N ASP A 408 -3.88 -3.36 -16.24
CA ASP A 408 -4.56 -2.26 -15.57
C ASP A 408 -3.65 -1.06 -15.29
N GLN A 409 -2.39 -1.32 -14.95
CA GLN A 409 -1.38 -0.28 -14.71
C GLN A 409 -0.20 -0.36 -15.69
N PHE A 410 0.31 -1.56 -15.95
CA PHE A 410 1.47 -1.77 -16.82
C PHE A 410 1.14 -1.69 -18.32
N LYS A 411 -0.15 -1.77 -18.70
CA LYS A 411 -0.66 -1.60 -20.07
C LYS A 411 -0.06 -2.55 -21.12
N THR A 412 0.41 -3.72 -20.69
CA THR A 412 1.00 -4.73 -21.59
C THR A 412 0.50 -6.13 -21.20
N PRO A 413 -0.27 -6.82 -22.07
CA PRO A 413 -0.75 -8.16 -21.81
C PRO A 413 0.38 -9.20 -21.91
N TYR A 414 0.11 -10.43 -21.46
CA TYR A 414 1.03 -11.56 -21.55
C TYR A 414 2.37 -11.31 -20.84
N THR A 415 2.34 -10.67 -19.68
CA THR A 415 3.52 -10.36 -18.86
C THR A 415 3.34 -10.91 -17.45
N TRP A 416 4.42 -11.04 -16.70
CA TRP A 416 4.37 -11.52 -15.32
C TRP A 416 5.42 -10.83 -14.46
N ASN A 417 5.20 -10.84 -13.15
CA ASN A 417 6.18 -10.44 -12.17
C ASN A 417 6.24 -11.47 -11.04
N TYR A 418 7.32 -11.42 -10.27
CA TYR A 418 7.52 -12.24 -9.09
C TYR A 418 7.39 -11.41 -7.83
N ARG A 419 6.78 -11.98 -6.79
CA ARG A 419 6.65 -11.35 -5.47
C ARG A 419 6.84 -12.36 -4.35
N ILE A 420 7.24 -11.84 -3.20
CA ILE A 420 7.40 -12.62 -1.97
C ILE A 420 6.39 -12.11 -0.95
N TRP A 421 5.64 -13.03 -0.35
CA TRP A 421 4.78 -12.74 0.79
C TRP A 421 5.22 -13.53 2.00
N THR A 422 5.43 -12.81 3.10
CA THR A 422 5.57 -13.39 4.43
C THR A 422 4.29 -14.10 4.86
N LYS A 423 4.38 -14.95 5.87
CA LYS A 423 3.22 -15.65 6.43
C LYS A 423 2.13 -14.69 6.95
N SER A 424 2.51 -13.54 7.51
CA SER A 424 1.56 -12.50 7.95
C SER A 424 0.78 -11.92 6.76
N GLN A 425 1.49 -11.54 5.69
CA GLN A 425 0.86 -11.02 4.48
C GLN A 425 -0.09 -12.03 3.86
N GLN A 426 0.27 -13.31 3.84
CA GLN A 426 -0.62 -14.39 3.38
C GLN A 426 -1.93 -14.44 4.19
N GLN A 427 -1.85 -14.29 5.52
CA GLN A 427 -3.02 -14.28 6.40
C GLN A 427 -3.90 -13.04 6.18
N GLU A 428 -3.30 -11.87 6.01
CA GLU A 428 -4.00 -10.61 5.71
C GLU A 428 -4.77 -10.67 4.39
N GLN A 429 -4.24 -11.38 3.39
CA GLN A 429 -4.89 -11.57 2.09
C GLN A 429 -6.00 -12.65 2.10
N VAL A 430 -6.14 -13.39 3.22
CA VAL A 430 -7.05 -14.54 3.36
C VAL A 430 -6.85 -15.51 2.19
N ILE A 431 -5.63 -16.03 2.05
CA ILE A 431 -5.24 -16.83 0.91
C ILE A 431 -5.77 -18.27 0.98
N SER A 432 -6.23 -18.79 -0.16
CA SER A 432 -6.56 -20.20 -0.35
C SER A 432 -5.71 -20.79 -1.47
N PHE A 433 -5.46 -22.10 -1.42
CA PHE A 433 -4.60 -22.80 -2.38
C PHE A 433 -5.32 -23.96 -3.04
N ALA A 434 -4.92 -24.30 -4.26
CA ALA A 434 -5.38 -25.48 -4.98
C ALA A 434 -4.22 -26.20 -5.66
N TYR A 435 -4.16 -27.51 -5.41
CA TYR A 435 -3.27 -28.47 -6.04
C TYR A 435 -3.85 -29.87 -5.84
N PRO A 436 -3.59 -30.81 -6.77
CA PRO A 436 -4.02 -32.19 -6.63
C PRO A 436 -3.27 -32.89 -5.49
N ASP A 437 -3.89 -33.91 -4.90
CA ASP A 437 -3.32 -34.70 -3.81
C ASP A 437 -2.44 -35.86 -4.30
N ASP A 438 -2.56 -36.24 -5.57
CA ASP A 438 -2.05 -37.49 -6.13
C ASP A 438 -0.89 -37.31 -7.13
N ARG A 439 -0.48 -36.07 -7.43
CA ARG A 439 0.57 -35.76 -8.40
C ARG A 439 1.28 -34.44 -8.14
N GLU A 440 2.49 -34.32 -8.69
CA GLU A 440 3.31 -33.10 -8.62
C GLU A 440 3.15 -32.23 -9.88
N ALA A 441 3.50 -30.94 -9.76
CA ALA A 441 3.44 -29.98 -10.86
C ALA A 441 4.48 -30.29 -11.94
N LYS A 442 4.11 -30.13 -13.22
CA LYS A 442 5.04 -30.28 -14.36
C LYS A 442 5.81 -28.99 -14.60
N LEU A 443 7.04 -28.91 -14.11
CA LEU A 443 7.85 -27.67 -14.13
C LEU A 443 8.60 -27.40 -15.45
N SER A 444 8.44 -28.27 -16.45
CA SER A 444 9.09 -28.15 -17.77
C SER A 444 8.20 -28.70 -18.87
N SER A 445 8.24 -28.07 -20.06
CA SER A 445 7.61 -28.57 -21.28
C SER A 445 8.40 -29.75 -21.85
N ASN A 446 8.11 -30.97 -21.40
CA ASN A 446 8.49 -32.20 -22.09
C ASN A 446 7.27 -32.87 -22.71
#